data_AF-A0A3E0G7L1-F1
#
_entry.id   AF-A0A3E0G7L1-F1
#
_cell.length_a   1.000
_cell.length_b   1.000
_cell.length_c   1.000
_cell.angle_alpha   90.00
_cell.angle_beta   90.00
_cell.angle_gamma   90.00
#
_symmetry.space_group_name_H-M   'P 1'
#
loop_
_entity.id
_entity.type
_entity.pdbx_description
1 polymer ?
#
loop_
_entity_poly.entity_id
_entity_poly.type
_entity_poly.pdbx_seq_one_letter_code
_entity_poly.pdbx_strand_id
1 'polypeptide(L)'
;MTGHDDVEATESHTTRAVDQVDAIHWHGYTLVAAAQTVPTPADRAIRLAAEPETVLTSPDAVGTWVAKQIRSHGDRAELWISSTGQWTNQVNSDSTPGWPTLETECALRAAQARSVYAAAWTAHATSRFEVFAEAVTARECPVQGDHLDGRRQR
;
A
#
# COMPACT_ATOMS: atom_id res chain seq x y z
N MET A 1 42.47 40.80 -44.12
CA MET A 1 41.06 40.57 -43.79
C MET A 1 40.67 39.23 -44.38
N THR A 2 40.69 38.18 -43.58
CA THR A 2 40.15 36.85 -43.93
C THR A 2 39.68 36.23 -42.62
N GLY A 3 38.39 35.92 -42.59
CA GLY A 3 37.61 35.64 -41.39
C GLY A 3 37.91 34.28 -40.76
N HIS A 4 37.66 34.22 -39.45
CA HIS A 4 37.51 32.99 -38.68
C HIS A 4 36.15 32.36 -39.01
N ASP A 5 36.16 31.10 -39.42
CA ASP A 5 34.99 30.23 -39.41
C ASP A 5 34.84 29.65 -37.99
N ASP A 6 33.87 30.14 -37.23
CA ASP A 6 33.42 29.51 -35.99
C ASP A 6 32.49 28.34 -36.32
N VAL A 7 32.94 27.13 -36.00
CA VAL A 7 32.13 25.91 -36.06
C VAL A 7 31.31 25.82 -34.77
N GLU A 8 30.06 26.25 -34.83
CA GLU A 8 29.09 26.08 -33.74
C GLU A 8 28.69 24.60 -33.62
N ALA A 9 29.22 23.93 -32.59
CA ALA A 9 28.83 22.57 -32.24
C ALA A 9 27.42 22.59 -31.66
N THR A 10 26.44 22.07 -32.42
CA THR A 10 25.07 21.89 -31.96
C THR A 10 25.00 20.71 -30.99
N GLU A 11 25.07 20.99 -29.69
CA GLU A 11 24.83 20.01 -28.64
C GLU A 11 23.36 19.59 -28.65
N SER A 12 23.09 18.45 -29.29
CA SER A 12 21.80 17.76 -29.24
C SER A 12 21.53 17.27 -27.81
N HIS A 13 20.92 18.14 -27.00
CA HIS A 13 20.34 17.78 -25.72
C HIS A 13 19.19 16.80 -25.96
N THR A 14 19.50 15.51 -25.92
CA THR A 14 18.50 14.45 -25.83
C THR A 14 17.88 14.54 -24.44
N THR A 15 16.77 15.24 -24.32
CA THR A 15 15.94 15.23 -23.13
C THR A 15 15.49 13.78 -22.89
N ARG A 16 16.15 13.10 -21.94
CA ARG A 16 15.66 11.84 -21.39
C ARG A 16 14.23 12.09 -20.92
N ALA A 17 13.27 11.38 -21.52
CA ALA A 17 11.92 11.28 -20.97
C ALA A 17 12.09 10.88 -19.50
N VAL A 18 11.65 11.76 -18.61
CA VAL A 18 11.53 11.44 -17.19
C VAL A 18 10.53 10.30 -17.15
N ASP A 19 10.97 9.11 -16.73
CA ASP A 19 10.10 7.95 -16.51
C ASP A 19 8.87 8.44 -15.73
N GLN A 20 7.72 8.41 -16.39
CA GLN A 20 6.47 8.80 -15.78
C GLN A 20 6.18 7.71 -14.74
N VAL A 21 6.49 8.00 -13.47
CA VAL A 21 6.19 7.08 -12.38
C VAL A 21 4.69 6.84 -12.42
N ASP A 22 4.28 5.61 -12.71
CA ASP A 22 2.87 5.21 -12.72
C ASP A 22 2.24 5.67 -11.41
N ALA A 23 1.12 6.39 -11.47
CA ALA A 23 0.40 6.81 -10.28
C ALA A 23 -0.06 5.57 -9.49
N ILE A 24 0.34 5.48 -8.22
CA ILE A 24 -0.01 4.36 -7.34
C ILE A 24 -1.12 4.79 -6.38
N HIS A 25 -2.04 3.86 -6.14
CA HIS A 25 -3.09 3.93 -5.12
C HIS A 25 -3.21 2.55 -4.48
N TRP A 26 -4.07 2.41 -3.46
CA TRP A 26 -4.27 1.15 -2.77
C TRP A 26 -5.72 0.72 -2.75
N HIS A 27 -5.93 -0.59 -2.90
CA HIS A 27 -7.21 -1.23 -2.71
C HIS A 27 -7.24 -1.89 -1.32
N GLY A 28 -8.22 -1.54 -0.50
CA GLY A 28 -8.40 -2.09 0.84
C GLY A 28 -9.33 -3.30 0.86
N TYR A 29 -8.92 -4.36 1.56
CA TYR A 29 -9.71 -5.57 1.79
C TYR A 29 -9.57 -6.05 3.23
N THR A 30 -10.62 -6.64 3.78
CA THR A 30 -10.60 -7.32 5.08
C THR A 30 -11.09 -8.75 4.96
N LEU A 31 -10.51 -9.65 5.75
CA LEU A 31 -10.88 -11.07 5.76
C LEU A 31 -10.87 -11.61 7.20
N VAL A 32 -11.70 -12.61 7.46
CA VAL A 32 -11.60 -13.43 8.68
C VAL A 32 -11.00 -14.77 8.29
N ALA A 33 -9.87 -15.11 8.91
CA ALA A 33 -9.14 -16.35 8.64
C ALA A 33 -9.01 -17.19 9.91
N ALA A 34 -9.07 -18.52 9.78
CA ALA A 34 -8.87 -19.42 10.91
C ALA A 34 -7.44 -19.37 11.47
N ALA A 35 -6.47 -19.04 10.63
CA ALA A 35 -5.08 -18.82 10.98
C ALA A 35 -4.53 -17.67 10.14
N GLN A 36 -3.45 -17.06 10.63
CA GLN A 36 -2.76 -16.02 9.89
C GLN A 36 -2.15 -16.62 8.60
N THR A 37 -2.40 -15.97 7.47
CA THR A 37 -1.93 -16.41 6.16
C THR A 37 -0.60 -15.76 5.82
N VAL A 38 0.22 -16.44 5.00
CA VAL A 38 1.39 -15.82 4.39
C VAL A 38 0.94 -15.22 3.06
N PRO A 39 1.03 -13.90 2.85
CA PRO A 39 0.57 -13.29 1.60
C PRO A 39 1.32 -13.84 0.39
N THR A 40 0.61 -14.42 -0.57
CA THR A 40 1.18 -14.89 -1.84
C THR A 40 0.73 -14.04 -3.03
N PRO A 41 1.47 -14.07 -4.17
CA PRO A 41 1.02 -13.42 -5.40
C PRO A 41 -0.34 -13.94 -5.91
N ALA A 42 -0.65 -15.22 -5.69
CA ALA A 42 -1.92 -15.81 -6.09
C ALA A 42 -3.08 -15.24 -5.26
N ASP A 43 -2.91 -15.14 -3.94
CA ASP A 43 -3.93 -14.54 -3.07
C ASP A 43 -4.14 -13.06 -3.38
N ARG A 44 -3.05 -12.34 -3.70
CA ARG A 44 -3.14 -10.95 -4.16
C ARG A 44 -3.94 -10.84 -5.45
N ALA A 45 -3.69 -11.70 -6.43
CA ALA A 45 -4.44 -11.70 -7.69
C ALA A 45 -5.94 -11.97 -7.46
N ILE A 46 -6.28 -12.87 -6.55
CA ILE A 46 -7.68 -13.13 -6.15
C ILE A 46 -8.30 -11.87 -5.54
N ARG A 47 -7.62 -11.20 -4.60
CA ARG A 47 -8.13 -9.95 -3.99
C ARG A 47 -8.32 -8.85 -5.03
N LEU A 48 -7.36 -8.63 -5.91
CA LEU A 48 -7.46 -7.59 -6.95
C LEU A 48 -8.52 -7.86 -8.01
N ALA A 49 -8.97 -9.11 -8.17
CA ALA A 49 -10.10 -9.44 -9.03
C ALA A 49 -11.46 -9.15 -8.37
N ALA A 50 -11.50 -8.91 -7.05
CA ALA A 50 -12.69 -8.53 -6.31
C ALA A 50 -12.83 -7.00 -6.22
N GLU A 51 -14.05 -6.53 -5.96
CA GLU A 51 -14.30 -5.12 -5.67
C GLU A 51 -13.66 -4.75 -4.32
N PRO A 52 -12.85 -3.67 -4.24
CA PRO A 52 -12.25 -3.25 -2.99
C PRO A 52 -13.28 -2.65 -2.04
N GLU A 53 -13.10 -2.87 -0.73
CA GLU A 53 -13.94 -2.22 0.29
C GLU A 53 -13.68 -0.71 0.35
N THR A 54 -12.46 -0.29 -0.01
CA THR A 54 -12.07 1.11 -0.09
C THR A 54 -10.94 1.31 -1.09
N VAL A 55 -10.88 2.51 -1.66
CA VAL A 55 -9.74 2.97 -2.46
C VAL A 55 -9.02 4.07 -1.68
N LEU A 56 -7.72 3.90 -1.50
CA LEU A 56 -6.86 4.78 -0.70
C LEU A 56 -5.83 5.42 -1.61
N THR A 57 -5.72 6.74 -1.57
CA THR A 57 -4.98 7.52 -2.57
C THR A 57 -3.73 8.18 -2.01
N SER A 58 -3.44 7.98 -0.72
CA SER A 58 -2.23 8.46 -0.07
C SER A 58 -1.71 7.44 0.94
N PRO A 59 -0.38 7.46 1.22
CA PRO A 59 0.20 6.63 2.27
C PRO A 59 -0.43 6.84 3.65
N ASP A 60 -0.74 8.08 4.01
CA ASP A 60 -1.38 8.40 5.30
C ASP A 60 -2.78 7.77 5.40
N ALA A 61 -3.55 7.80 4.30
CA ALA A 61 -4.86 7.14 4.25
C ALA A 61 -4.74 5.62 4.45
N VAL A 62 -3.67 5.00 3.95
CA VAL A 62 -3.35 3.58 4.22
C VAL A 62 -3.07 3.36 5.69
N GLY A 63 -2.19 4.16 6.31
CA GLY A 63 -1.87 4.06 7.73
C GLY A 63 -3.12 4.14 8.60
N THR A 64 -3.92 5.21 8.42
CA THR A 64 -5.12 5.45 9.20
C THR A 64 -6.18 4.37 8.98
N TRP A 65 -6.43 3.94 7.74
CA TRP A 65 -7.43 2.92 7.46
C TRP A 65 -7.04 1.58 8.07
N VAL A 66 -5.80 1.11 7.86
CA VAL A 66 -5.34 -0.17 8.42
C VAL A 66 -5.41 -0.14 9.95
N ALA A 67 -4.91 0.90 10.60
CA ALA A 67 -4.94 1.02 12.05
C ALA A 67 -6.38 1.01 12.61
N LYS A 68 -7.31 1.71 11.93
CA LYS A 68 -8.73 1.72 12.29
C LYS A 68 -9.35 0.32 12.20
N GLN A 69 -9.09 -0.40 11.11
CA GLN A 69 -9.61 -1.75 10.92
C GLN A 69 -9.08 -2.68 12.01
N ILE A 70 -7.76 -2.75 12.18
CA ILE A 70 -7.14 -3.65 13.16
C ILE A 70 -7.62 -3.34 14.59
N ARG A 71 -7.68 -2.07 15.00
CA ARG A 71 -8.13 -1.66 16.34
C ARG A 71 -9.59 -2.01 16.63
N SER A 72 -10.43 -2.12 15.59
CA SER A 72 -11.84 -2.49 15.74
C SER A 72 -12.03 -3.99 15.98
N HIS A 73 -11.02 -4.81 15.72
CA HIS A 73 -11.13 -6.27 15.69
C HIS A 73 -10.17 -7.00 16.64
N GLY A 74 -9.23 -6.32 17.30
CA GLY A 74 -8.30 -6.95 18.24
C GLY A 74 -7.56 -5.99 19.15
N ASP A 75 -7.00 -6.54 20.24
CA ASP A 75 -6.06 -5.85 21.13
C ASP A 75 -4.59 -6.22 20.83
N ARG A 76 -4.37 -7.15 19.90
CA ARG A 76 -3.06 -7.55 19.37
C ARG A 76 -3.02 -7.34 17.86
N ALA A 77 -1.86 -6.96 17.36
CA ALA A 77 -1.63 -6.74 15.94
C ALA A 77 -0.23 -7.14 15.48
N GLU A 78 -0.18 -7.73 14.29
CA GLU A 78 1.05 -8.04 13.56
C GLU A 78 1.03 -7.43 12.17
N LEU A 79 2.22 -7.16 11.64
CA LEU A 79 2.45 -6.64 10.30
C LEU A 79 3.35 -7.60 9.52
N TRP A 80 3.01 -7.90 8.27
CA TRP A 80 3.85 -8.72 7.40
C TRP A 80 5.02 -7.92 6.85
N ILE A 81 6.21 -8.47 6.97
CA ILE A 81 7.45 -7.89 6.47
C ILE A 81 7.94 -8.74 5.30
N SER A 82 7.59 -8.33 4.07
CA SER A 82 7.91 -9.10 2.87
C SER A 82 9.42 -9.34 2.68
N SER A 83 10.27 -8.40 3.11
CA SER A 83 11.73 -8.53 3.01
C SER A 83 12.32 -9.61 3.92
N THR A 84 11.65 -9.95 5.02
CA THR A 84 12.08 -11.02 5.94
C THR A 84 11.20 -12.26 5.84
N GLY A 85 10.04 -12.17 5.17
CA GLY A 85 9.07 -13.26 5.08
C GLY A 85 8.47 -13.60 6.44
N GLN A 86 8.27 -12.61 7.31
CA GLN A 86 7.81 -12.82 8.68
C GLN A 86 6.72 -11.82 9.11
N TRP A 87 5.84 -12.28 9.98
CA TRP A 87 4.94 -11.44 10.75
C TRP A 87 5.68 -10.87 11.96
N THR A 88 5.57 -9.58 12.20
CA THR A 88 6.22 -8.89 13.32
C THR A 88 5.18 -8.23 14.20
N ASN A 89 5.23 -8.53 15.50
CA ASN A 89 4.34 -7.94 16.49
C ASN A 89 4.53 -6.43 16.54
N GLN A 90 3.43 -5.71 16.33
CA GLN A 90 3.39 -4.25 16.39
C GLN A 90 2.63 -3.76 17.61
N VAL A 91 1.60 -4.50 18.03
CA VAL A 91 0.76 -4.15 19.18
C VAL A 91 0.48 -5.39 20.00
N ASN A 92 0.67 -5.28 21.31
CA ASN A 92 0.20 -6.23 22.31
C ASN A 92 -0.28 -5.42 23.53
N SER A 93 -1.19 -5.97 24.32
CA SER A 93 -1.79 -5.31 25.49
C SER A 93 -0.75 -4.73 26.46
N ASP A 94 0.44 -5.33 26.49
CA ASP A 94 1.50 -5.02 27.45
C ASP A 94 2.68 -4.25 26.81
N SER A 95 2.62 -3.94 25.51
CA SER A 95 3.76 -3.41 24.74
C SER A 95 3.55 -1.98 24.27
N THR A 96 4.52 -1.12 24.60
CA THR A 96 4.69 0.21 24.00
C THR A 96 5.92 0.14 23.09
N PRO A 97 5.85 0.65 21.85
CA PRO A 97 4.80 1.52 21.33
C PRO A 97 3.59 0.77 20.74
N GLY A 98 2.41 1.35 20.91
CA GLY A 98 1.13 0.75 20.54
C GLY A 98 0.61 1.23 19.17
N TRP A 99 -0.71 1.38 19.06
CA TRP A 99 -1.43 1.72 17.81
C TRP A 99 -0.83 2.83 16.92
N PRO A 100 -0.30 3.96 17.44
CA PRO A 100 0.29 5.00 16.59
C PRO A 100 1.53 4.53 15.81
N THR A 101 2.31 3.59 16.37
CA THR A 101 3.46 3.01 15.65
C THR A 101 3.01 2.11 14.52
N LEU A 102 1.96 1.30 14.72
CA LEU A 102 1.38 0.51 13.63
C LEU A 102 0.91 1.43 12.48
N GLU A 103 0.18 2.49 12.80
CA GLU A 103 -0.29 3.46 11.81
C GLU A 103 0.87 4.08 11.02
N THR A 104 1.92 4.52 11.73
CA THR A 104 3.13 5.09 11.12
C THR A 104 3.86 4.08 10.23
N GLU A 105 4.05 2.84 10.69
CA GLU A 105 4.71 1.78 9.91
C GLU A 105 3.93 1.41 8.64
N CYS A 106 2.61 1.37 8.72
CA CYS A 106 1.74 1.17 7.56
C CYS A 106 1.89 2.33 6.56
N ALA A 107 1.87 3.58 7.03
CA ALA A 107 2.05 4.74 6.17
C ALA A 107 3.45 4.75 5.52
N LEU A 108 4.52 4.44 6.25
CA LEU A 108 5.89 4.38 5.70
C LEU A 108 6.04 3.32 4.61
N ARG A 109 5.37 2.17 4.73
CA ARG A 109 5.37 1.13 3.69
C ARG A 109 4.61 1.56 2.46
N ALA A 110 3.44 2.16 2.64
CA ALA A 110 2.68 2.71 1.52
C ALA A 110 3.46 3.84 0.83
N ALA A 111 4.20 4.68 1.56
CA ALA A 111 5.05 5.71 0.97
C ALA A 111 6.18 5.14 0.09
N GLN A 112 6.56 3.87 0.30
CA GLN A 112 7.48 3.13 -0.55
C GLN A 112 6.78 2.40 -1.71
N ALA A 113 5.52 2.74 -2.02
CA ALA A 113 4.71 2.09 -3.04
C ALA A 113 4.46 0.58 -2.80
N ARG A 114 4.44 0.14 -1.54
CA ARG A 114 4.27 -1.28 -1.19
C ARG A 114 2.85 -1.57 -0.72
N SER A 115 2.40 -2.82 -0.94
CA SER A 115 1.23 -3.35 -0.23
C SER A 115 1.51 -3.45 1.27
N VAL A 116 0.46 -3.29 2.07
CA VAL A 116 0.48 -3.43 3.53
C VAL A 116 -0.42 -4.59 3.93
N TYR A 117 0.09 -5.48 4.77
CA TYR A 117 -0.67 -6.62 5.29
C TYR A 117 -0.56 -6.63 6.80
N ALA A 118 -1.71 -6.58 7.47
CA ALA A 118 -1.81 -6.57 8.92
C ALA A 118 -2.80 -7.64 9.38
N ALA A 119 -2.63 -8.13 10.60
CA ALA A 119 -3.58 -9.04 11.22
C ALA A 119 -3.86 -8.63 12.67
N ALA A 120 -5.11 -8.72 13.09
CA ALA A 120 -5.60 -8.44 14.43
C ALA A 120 -6.20 -9.69 15.06
N TRP A 121 -6.10 -9.79 16.38
CA TRP A 121 -6.83 -10.80 17.16
C TRP A 121 -6.95 -10.38 18.63
N THR A 122 -7.77 -11.11 19.38
CA THR A 122 -7.79 -11.05 20.85
C THR A 122 -7.07 -12.25 21.44
N ALA A 123 -6.56 -12.15 22.66
CA ALA A 123 -5.80 -13.23 23.31
C ALA A 123 -6.47 -14.62 23.31
N HIS A 124 -7.81 -14.67 23.22
CA HIS A 124 -8.61 -15.88 23.22
C HIS A 124 -9.28 -16.20 21.87
N ALA A 125 -8.98 -15.43 20.82
CA ALA A 125 -9.57 -15.65 19.51
C ALA A 125 -9.03 -16.92 18.84
N THR A 126 -9.93 -17.70 18.26
CA THR A 126 -9.63 -18.85 17.38
C THR A 126 -9.48 -18.45 15.91
N SER A 127 -9.60 -17.15 15.61
CA SER A 127 -9.52 -16.59 14.27
C SER A 127 -8.69 -15.31 14.27
N ARG A 128 -8.21 -14.94 13.09
CA ARG A 128 -7.53 -13.68 12.80
C ARG A 128 -8.43 -12.82 11.93
N PHE A 129 -8.38 -11.52 12.17
CA PHE A 129 -8.91 -10.52 11.26
C PHE A 129 -7.75 -9.94 10.46
N GLU A 130 -7.71 -10.20 9.15
CA GLU A 130 -6.64 -9.78 8.26
C GLU A 130 -7.07 -8.56 7.45
N VAL A 131 -6.14 -7.62 7.28
CA VAL A 131 -6.34 -6.37 6.57
C VAL A 131 -5.26 -6.24 5.51
N PHE A 132 -5.67 -5.98 4.27
CA PHE A 132 -4.82 -5.88 3.10
C PHE A 132 -5.03 -4.50 2.48
N ALA A 133 -3.99 -3.70 2.36
CA ALA A 133 -3.98 -2.54 1.47
C ALA A 133 -3.03 -2.88 0.31
N GLU A 134 -3.59 -3.33 -0.81
CA GLU A 134 -2.82 -3.74 -1.97
C GLU A 134 -2.39 -2.52 -2.78
N ALA A 135 -1.09 -2.34 -3.01
CA ALA A 135 -0.62 -1.29 -3.92
C ALA A 135 -0.99 -1.65 -5.36
N VAL A 136 -1.53 -0.69 -6.10
CA VAL A 136 -2.07 -0.88 -7.45
C VAL A 136 -1.55 0.22 -8.36
N THR A 137 -0.98 -0.20 -9.49
CA THR A 137 -0.57 0.69 -10.58
C THR A 137 -1.74 1.00 -11.53
N ALA A 138 -1.60 2.04 -12.36
CA ALA A 138 -2.56 2.34 -13.42
C ALA A 138 -2.84 1.15 -14.37
N ARG A 139 -1.87 0.25 -14.53
CA ARG A 139 -2.01 -0.96 -15.38
C ARG A 139 -2.84 -2.05 -14.72
N GLU A 140 -2.78 -2.15 -13.39
CA GLU A 140 -3.53 -3.13 -12.60
C GLU A 140 -4.96 -2.65 -12.30
N CYS A 141 -5.19 -1.33 -12.30
CA CYS A 141 -6.52 -0.73 -12.21
C CYS A 141 -6.66 0.36 -13.30
N PRO A 142 -7.10 -0.02 -14.51
CA PRO A 142 -7.28 0.93 -15.61
C PRO A 142 -8.43 1.92 -15.35
N VAL A 143 -9.24 1.68 -14.32
CA VAL A 143 -10.42 2.45 -13.91
C VAL A 143 -10.05 3.62 -12.98
N GLN A 144 -8.76 3.92 -12.80
CA GLN A 144 -8.24 4.95 -11.89
C GLN A 144 -8.97 6.30 -11.98
N GLY A 145 -9.44 6.68 -13.17
CA GLY A 145 -10.26 7.89 -13.38
C GLY A 145 -11.60 7.89 -12.66
N ASP A 146 -12.32 6.76 -12.61
CA ASP A 146 -13.67 6.70 -12.03
C ASP A 146 -13.65 6.63 -10.49
N HIS A 147 -12.59 6.06 -9.89
CA HIS A 147 -12.44 5.98 -8.44
C HIS A 147 -12.00 7.31 -7.80
N LEU A 148 -11.19 8.10 -8.51
CA LEU A 148 -10.72 9.40 -8.03
C LEU A 148 -11.74 10.52 -8.20
N ASP A 149 -12.68 10.38 -9.16
CA ASP A 149 -13.58 11.47 -9.49
C ASP A 149 -14.75 11.65 -8.52
N GLY A 150 -15.05 10.69 -7.62
CA GLY A 150 -15.92 10.85 -6.44
C GLY A 150 -17.27 11.57 -6.65
N ARG A 151 -17.68 11.75 -7.90
CA ARG A 151 -18.85 12.50 -8.35
C ARG A 151 -19.49 11.60 -9.38
N ARG A 152 -20.71 11.17 -9.06
CA ARG A 152 -21.52 10.15 -9.76
C ARG A 152 -21.14 8.77 -9.20
N GLN A 153 -21.99 8.04 -8.48
CA GLN A 153 -23.44 7.96 -8.60
C GLN A 153 -24.07 7.51 -7.27
N ARG A 154 -25.12 8.26 -6.88
CA ARG A 154 -26.34 7.89 -6.11
C ARG A 154 -26.21 7.36 -4.69
#